data_AF-A0ABD3VFV6-F1
#
_entry.id   AF-A0ABD3VFV6-F1
#
_cell.length_a   1.000
_cell.length_b   1.000
_cell.length_c   1.000
_cell.angle_alpha   90.00
_cell.angle_beta   90.00
_cell.angle_gamma   90.00
#
_symmetry.space_group_name_H-M   'P 1'
#
loop_
_entity.id
_entity.type
_entity.pdbx_description
1 polymer ?
#
loop_
_entity_poly.entity_id
_entity_poly.type
_entity_poly.pdbx_seq_one_letter_code
_entity_poly.pdbx_strand_id
1 'polypeptide(L)'
;HKMFIRVPHWTAIRRGFNVCVEGNIASGKTTFLEYFKKFSRLVEVHEEPVKQWRNIHGHNALAMMYEDPQRWALTFQSYVQMTMLDIHLRKQKCPIKMVERSIYSAKCFLENLHANKSVLDLEYIVLSEWFDWILKSHNIKVVSSSDDAYDDNVVNG
;
A
#
# COMPACT_ATOMS: atom_id res chain seq x y z
N HIS A 1 42.64 -13.15 33.32
CA HIS A 1 41.84 -13.70 32.21
C HIS A 1 40.62 -12.82 31.97
N LYS A 2 40.56 -12.07 30.85
CA LYS A 2 39.39 -11.26 30.48
C LYS A 2 38.45 -12.13 29.63
N MET A 3 37.29 -12.45 30.18
CA MET A 3 36.23 -13.17 29.49
C MET A 3 35.55 -12.20 28.51
N PHE A 4 35.72 -12.43 27.20
CA PHE A 4 34.99 -11.71 26.17
C PHE A 4 33.68 -12.46 25.88
N ILE A 5 32.55 -11.85 26.24
CA ILE A 5 31.24 -12.29 25.78
C ILE A 5 31.07 -11.77 24.35
N ARG A 6 31.22 -12.65 23.37
CA ARG A 6 30.91 -12.35 21.97
C ARG A 6 29.39 -12.34 21.83
N VAL A 7 28.79 -11.15 21.95
CA VAL A 7 27.37 -10.94 21.65
C VAL A 7 27.16 -11.32 20.19
N PRO A 8 26.24 -12.26 19.85
CA PRO A 8 25.96 -12.57 18.47
C PRO A 8 25.46 -11.29 17.80
N HIS A 9 26.14 -10.88 16.74
CA HIS A 9 25.56 -9.90 15.83
C HIS A 9 24.28 -10.55 15.32
N TRP A 10 23.12 -9.96 15.62
CA TRP A 10 21.84 -10.38 15.06
C TRP A 10 21.84 -10.07 13.56
N THR A 11 22.57 -10.87 12.77
CA THR A 11 22.56 -10.88 11.31
C THR A 11 21.80 -12.11 10.82
N ALA A 12 20.66 -12.39 11.42
CA ALA A 12 19.60 -13.06 10.69
C ALA A 12 18.84 -11.96 9.97
N ILE A 13 18.90 -11.93 8.64
CA ILE A 13 18.03 -11.09 7.81
C ILE A 13 16.60 -11.56 8.11
N ARG A 14 15.98 -11.01 9.16
CA ARG A 14 14.53 -11.13 9.34
C ARG A 14 13.94 -10.39 8.15
N ARG A 15 13.21 -11.11 7.29
CA ARG A 15 12.34 -10.48 6.31
C ARG A 15 11.56 -9.40 7.05
N GLY A 16 11.70 -8.17 6.58
CA GLY A 16 11.02 -7.03 7.18
C GLY A 16 9.51 -7.28 7.23
N PHE A 17 8.88 -6.87 8.33
CA PHE A 17 7.44 -7.03 8.50
C PHE A 17 6.72 -5.80 7.95
N ASN A 18 5.84 -6.00 6.97
CA ASN A 18 5.05 -4.94 6.34
C ASN A 18 3.64 -4.91 6.92
N VAL A 19 3.19 -3.74 7.36
CA VAL A 19 1.83 -3.51 7.88
C VAL A 19 1.20 -2.40 7.05
N CYS A 20 0.04 -2.68 6.45
CA CYS A 20 -0.75 -1.66 5.76
C CYS A 20 -1.88 -1.22 6.68
N VAL A 21 -2.02 0.09 6.87
CA VAL A 21 -3.08 0.69 7.68
C VAL A 21 -4.19 1.15 6.74
N GLU A 22 -5.30 0.42 6.78
CA GLU A 22 -6.50 0.68 5.96
C GLU A 22 -7.58 1.41 6.77
N GLY A 23 -8.54 2.02 6.05
CA GLY A 23 -9.66 2.73 6.67
C GLY A 23 -10.15 3.91 5.83
N ASN A 24 -11.39 4.34 6.06
CA ASN A 24 -12.04 5.39 5.28
C ASN A 24 -11.32 6.74 5.32
N ILE A 25 -11.68 7.64 4.39
CA ILE A 25 -11.20 9.02 4.41
C ILE A 25 -11.58 9.63 5.76
N ALA A 26 -10.64 10.37 6.36
CA ALA A 26 -10.78 10.98 7.69
C ALA A 26 -10.92 10.00 8.88
N SER A 27 -10.63 8.70 8.71
CA SER A 27 -10.67 7.72 9.82
C SER A 27 -9.49 7.80 10.81
N GLY A 28 -8.60 8.78 10.67
CA GLY A 28 -7.46 8.98 11.59
C GLY A 28 -6.22 8.12 11.31
N LYS A 29 -6.08 7.51 10.12
CA LYS A 29 -4.92 6.68 9.74
C LYS A 29 -3.59 7.42 9.88
N THR A 30 -3.48 8.62 9.31
CA THR A 30 -2.27 9.44 9.41
C THR A 30 -1.92 9.74 10.87
N THR A 31 -2.91 10.08 11.70
CA THR A 31 -2.74 10.31 13.14
C THR A 31 -2.24 9.06 13.86
N PHE A 32 -2.78 7.89 13.52
CA PHE A 32 -2.32 6.61 14.05
C PHE A 32 -0.86 6.33 13.67
N LEU A 33 -0.48 6.56 12.42
CA LEU A 33 0.89 6.38 11.94
C LEU A 33 1.87 7.39 12.55
N GLU A 34 1.44 8.63 12.77
CA GLU A 34 2.21 9.68 13.43
C GLU A 34 2.72 9.22 14.81
N TYR A 35 1.87 8.51 15.56
CA TYR A 35 2.23 7.94 16.86
C TYR A 35 3.40 6.95 16.77
N PHE A 36 3.50 6.16 15.70
CA PHE A 36 4.56 5.16 15.54
C PHE A 36 5.90 5.75 15.06
N LYS A 37 5.92 6.96 14.51
CA LYS A 37 7.17 7.65 14.12
C LYS A 37 8.15 7.81 15.28
N LYS A 38 7.66 7.84 16.53
CA LYS A 38 8.52 7.88 17.73
C LYS A 38 9.40 6.64 17.92
N PHE A 39 9.03 5.51 17.31
CA PHE A 39 9.79 4.26 17.33
C PHE A 39 10.71 4.12 16.10
N SER A 40 11.35 5.20 15.66
CA SER A 40 12.13 5.29 14.41
C SER A 40 13.29 4.28 14.26
N ARG A 41 13.74 3.67 15.36
CA ARG A 41 14.73 2.57 15.31
C ARG A 41 14.14 1.23 14.88
N LEU A 42 12.83 1.05 15.07
CA LEU A 42 12.11 -0.21 14.84
C LEU A 42 11.10 -0.11 13.71
N VAL A 43 10.51 1.05 13.51
CA VAL A 43 9.41 1.30 12.57
C VAL A 43 9.80 2.41 11.60
N GLU A 44 9.70 2.13 10.30
CA GLU A 44 9.62 3.17 9.29
C GLU A 44 8.17 3.33 8.82
N VAL A 45 7.74 4.58 8.66
CA VAL A 45 6.37 4.94 8.30
C VAL A 45 6.37 5.57 6.91
N HIS A 46 5.49 5.09 6.05
CA HIS A 46 5.20 5.65 4.74
C HIS A 46 3.74 6.08 4.68
N GLU A 47 3.51 7.38 4.61
CA GLU A 47 2.16 7.93 4.41
C GLU A 47 1.72 7.79 2.96
N GLU A 48 0.41 7.91 2.74
CA GLU A 48 -0.20 7.93 1.41
C GLU A 48 0.39 9.11 0.62
N PRO A 49 0.85 8.91 -0.62
CA PRO A 49 1.60 9.93 -1.36
C PRO A 49 0.70 11.04 -1.94
N VAL A 50 -0.30 11.50 -1.20
CA VAL A 50 -1.25 12.57 -1.58
C VAL A 50 -0.53 13.85 -2.00
N LYS A 51 0.59 14.20 -1.35
CA LYS A 51 1.41 15.37 -1.76
C LYS A 51 1.97 15.21 -3.17
N GLN A 52 2.42 14.01 -3.52
CA GLN A 52 2.93 13.69 -4.86
C GLN A 52 1.80 13.69 -5.89
N TRP A 53 0.61 13.21 -5.53
CA TRP A 53 -0.57 13.21 -6.38
C TRP A 53 -1.13 14.61 -6.68
N ARG A 54 -0.93 15.55 -5.75
CA ARG A 54 -1.33 16.96 -5.92
C ARG A 54 -0.32 17.80 -6.69
N ASN A 55 0.86 17.26 -6.98
CA ASN A 55 1.90 17.96 -7.73
C ASN A 55 2.77 16.95 -8.51
N ILE A 56 2.27 16.54 -9.67
CA ILE A 56 3.01 15.78 -10.68
C ILE A 56 3.60 16.80 -11.66
N HIS A 57 4.82 17.26 -11.39
CA HIS A 57 5.51 18.25 -12.23
C HIS A 57 4.68 19.51 -12.54
N GLY A 58 3.96 20.04 -11.54
CA GLY A 58 3.09 21.20 -11.67
C GLY A 58 1.61 20.87 -11.89
N HIS A 59 1.26 19.61 -12.16
CA HIS A 59 -0.13 19.18 -12.35
C HIS A 59 -0.73 18.59 -11.07
N ASN A 60 -1.91 19.06 -10.68
CA ASN A 60 -2.67 18.51 -9.56
C ASN A 60 -3.63 17.42 -10.06
N ALA A 61 -3.10 16.23 -10.32
CA ALA A 61 -3.88 15.11 -10.88
C ALA A 61 -5.04 14.68 -9.99
N LEU A 62 -4.88 14.79 -8.66
CA LEU A 62 -5.97 14.52 -7.72
C LEU A 62 -7.15 15.49 -7.93
N ALA A 63 -6.88 16.78 -8.07
CA ALA A 63 -7.94 17.77 -8.34
C ALA A 63 -8.57 17.53 -9.71
N MET A 64 -7.75 17.29 -10.74
CA MET A 64 -8.23 17.01 -12.11
C MET A 64 -9.18 15.79 -12.15
N MET A 65 -8.88 14.75 -11.36
CA MET A 65 -9.77 13.59 -11.21
C MET A 65 -11.12 13.93 -10.55
N TYR A 66 -11.13 14.81 -9.55
CA TYR A 66 -12.39 15.26 -8.94
C TYR A 66 -13.18 16.22 -9.84
N GLU A 67 -12.50 17.01 -10.68
CA GLU A 67 -13.12 17.97 -11.60
C GLU A 67 -13.75 17.29 -12.83
N ASP A 68 -13.01 16.39 -13.48
CA ASP A 68 -13.47 15.61 -14.63
C ASP A 68 -13.03 14.15 -14.49
N PRO A 69 -13.79 13.35 -13.73
CA PRO A 69 -13.43 11.96 -13.47
C PRO A 69 -13.47 11.11 -14.74
N GLN A 70 -14.36 11.38 -15.70
CA GLN A 70 -14.41 10.62 -16.95
C GLN A 70 -13.12 10.77 -17.76
N ARG A 71 -12.50 11.95 -17.74
CA ARG A 71 -11.25 12.19 -18.44
C ARG A 71 -10.02 11.72 -17.68
N TRP A 72 -10.02 11.89 -16.35
CA TRP A 72 -8.79 11.80 -15.55
C TRP A 72 -8.74 10.60 -14.60
N ALA A 73 -9.83 9.85 -14.39
CA ALA A 73 -9.84 8.72 -13.45
C ALA A 73 -8.84 7.63 -13.83
N LEU A 74 -8.78 7.22 -15.11
CA LEU A 74 -7.77 6.27 -15.58
C LEU A 74 -6.36 6.77 -15.27
N THR A 75 -6.02 7.97 -15.73
CA THR A 75 -4.68 8.58 -15.56
C THR A 75 -4.30 8.66 -14.09
N PHE A 76 -5.23 9.11 -13.25
CA PHE A 76 -5.01 9.21 -11.82
C PHE A 76 -4.81 7.84 -11.17
N GLN A 77 -5.67 6.86 -11.45
CA GLN A 77 -5.57 5.52 -10.87
C GLN A 77 -4.32 4.76 -11.33
N SER A 78 -3.89 4.91 -12.59
CA SER A 78 -2.60 4.38 -13.05
C SER A 78 -1.43 4.92 -12.20
N TYR A 79 -1.44 6.22 -11.93
CA TYR A 79 -0.39 6.87 -11.13
C TYR A 79 -0.45 6.46 -9.65
N VAL A 80 -1.65 6.32 -9.09
CA VAL A 80 -1.85 5.79 -7.74
C VAL A 80 -1.26 4.38 -7.63
N GLN A 81 -1.59 3.45 -8.53
CA GLN A 81 -1.03 2.09 -8.49
C GLN A 81 0.50 2.10 -8.57
N MET A 82 1.09 2.90 -9.47
CA MET A 82 2.55 3.03 -9.60
C MET A 82 3.20 3.56 -8.32
N THR A 83 2.67 4.62 -7.74
CA THR A 83 3.24 5.24 -6.52
C THR A 83 3.09 4.36 -5.29
N MET A 84 1.98 3.62 -5.17
CA MET A 84 1.80 2.63 -4.09
C MET A 84 2.75 1.44 -4.27
N LEU A 85 2.94 0.96 -5.50
CA LEU A 85 3.93 -0.06 -5.81
C LEU A 85 5.34 0.40 -5.45
N ASP A 86 5.75 1.61 -5.82
CA ASP A 86 7.06 2.18 -5.44
C ASP A 86 7.25 2.12 -3.92
N ILE A 87 6.24 2.56 -3.16
CA ILE A 87 6.29 2.48 -1.70
C ILE A 87 6.46 1.04 -1.25
N HIS A 88 5.72 0.07 -1.78
CA HIS A 88 5.86 -1.33 -1.39
C HIS A 88 7.25 -1.92 -1.71
N LEU A 89 7.84 -1.55 -2.85
CA LEU A 89 9.15 -2.03 -3.31
C LEU A 89 10.34 -1.34 -2.66
N ARG A 90 10.15 -0.17 -2.03
CA ARG A 90 11.23 0.52 -1.32
C ARG A 90 11.90 -0.40 -0.31
N LYS A 91 13.23 -0.47 -0.42
CA LYS A 91 14.10 -1.24 0.47
C LYS A 91 13.86 -0.83 1.91
N GLN A 92 13.42 -1.81 2.69
CA GLN A 92 13.12 -1.65 4.10
C GLN A 92 14.41 -1.41 4.91
N LYS A 93 14.39 -0.37 5.75
CA LYS A 93 15.51 0.04 6.62
C LYS A 93 15.32 -0.37 8.06
N CYS A 94 14.06 -0.49 8.49
CA CYS A 94 13.68 -0.85 9.86
C CYS A 94 13.10 -2.27 9.90
N PRO A 95 13.06 -2.96 11.05
CA PRO A 95 12.40 -4.27 11.16
C PRO A 95 10.91 -4.27 10.79
N ILE A 96 10.22 -3.15 10.98
CA ILE A 96 8.80 -2.97 10.67
C ILE A 96 8.66 -1.79 9.70
N LYS A 97 7.85 -1.98 8.66
CA LYS A 97 7.45 -0.96 7.70
C LYS A 97 5.95 -0.81 7.77
N MET A 98 5.47 0.37 8.16
CA MET A 98 4.05 0.71 8.18
C MET A 98 3.73 1.60 6.99
N VAL A 99 2.70 1.25 6.23
CA VAL A 99 2.26 2.01 5.06
C VAL A 99 0.81 2.44 5.26
N GLU A 100 0.51 3.72 5.05
CA GLU A 100 -0.86 4.19 4.94
C GLU A 100 -1.44 3.77 3.60
N ARG A 101 -2.54 3.02 3.63
CA ARG A 101 -3.13 2.37 2.44
C ARG A 101 -2.18 1.37 1.79
N SER A 102 -2.67 0.70 0.76
CA SER A 102 -1.92 -0.28 -0.01
C SER A 102 -2.37 -0.27 -1.47
N ILE A 103 -1.71 -1.09 -2.28
CA ILE A 103 -2.18 -1.33 -3.64
C ILE A 103 -3.62 -1.89 -3.66
N TYR A 104 -4.04 -2.64 -2.62
CA TYR A 104 -5.41 -3.14 -2.49
C TYR A 104 -6.43 -2.01 -2.33
N SER A 105 -6.09 -0.96 -1.57
CA SER A 105 -6.99 0.20 -1.48
C SER A 105 -7.16 0.88 -2.85
N ALA A 106 -6.10 0.97 -3.65
CA ALA A 106 -6.18 1.50 -5.01
C ALA A 106 -7.15 0.67 -5.88
N LYS A 107 -7.13 -0.66 -5.74
CA LYS A 107 -8.09 -1.56 -6.40
C LYS A 107 -9.54 -1.28 -5.95
N CYS A 108 -9.80 -1.11 -4.66
CA CYS A 108 -11.14 -0.74 -4.18
C CYS A 108 -11.62 0.62 -4.73
N PHE A 109 -10.73 1.62 -4.84
CA PHE A 109 -11.09 2.90 -5.45
C PHE A 109 -11.39 2.78 -6.95
N LEU A 110 -10.64 1.96 -7.67
CA LEU A 110 -10.88 1.67 -9.08
C LEU A 110 -12.24 0.99 -9.29
N GLU A 111 -12.59 0.01 -8.46
CA GLU A 111 -13.92 -0.65 -8.49
C GLU A 111 -15.05 0.36 -8.28
N ASN A 112 -14.89 1.27 -7.31
CA ASN A 112 -15.87 2.33 -7.08
C ASN A 112 -15.97 3.30 -8.27
N LEU A 113 -14.86 3.64 -8.93
CA LEU A 113 -14.88 4.50 -10.10
C LEU A 113 -15.58 3.83 -11.30
N HIS A 114 -15.37 2.54 -11.49
CA HIS A 114 -16.05 1.75 -12.52
C HIS A 114 -17.56 1.64 -12.24
N ALA A 115 -17.95 1.33 -11.01
CA ALA A 115 -19.35 1.27 -10.59
C ALA A 115 -20.10 2.60 -10.83
N ASN A 116 -19.41 3.73 -10.65
CA ASN A 116 -19.94 5.07 -10.90
C ASN A 116 -19.83 5.53 -12.36
N LYS A 117 -19.37 4.67 -13.29
CA LYS A 117 -19.17 4.96 -14.72
C LYS A 117 -18.17 6.10 -14.99
N SER A 118 -17.27 6.35 -14.04
CA SER A 118 -16.15 7.30 -14.21
C SER A 118 -14.97 6.70 -14.97
N VAL A 119 -14.91 5.36 -15.03
CA VAL A 119 -13.92 4.58 -15.77
C VAL A 119 -14.67 3.62 -16.67
N LEU A 120 -14.28 3.52 -17.94
CA LEU A 120 -14.88 2.62 -18.92
C LEU A 120 -14.50 1.16 -18.64
N ASP A 121 -15.30 0.21 -19.16
CA ASP A 121 -15.06 -1.22 -18.96
C ASP A 121 -13.64 -1.65 -19.37
N LEU A 122 -13.16 -1.21 -20.53
CA LEU A 122 -11.82 -1.53 -21.00
C LEU A 122 -10.72 -0.96 -20.10
N GLU A 123 -10.91 0.26 -19.61
CA GLU A 123 -9.96 0.93 -18.71
C GLU A 123 -9.88 0.22 -17.36
N TYR A 124 -11.03 -0.20 -16.83
CA TYR A 124 -11.12 -1.02 -15.62
C TYR A 124 -10.42 -2.37 -15.79
N ILE A 125 -10.65 -3.06 -16.90
CA ILE A 125 -10.03 -4.36 -17.20
C ILE A 125 -8.51 -4.21 -17.26
N VAL A 126 -7.99 -3.24 -18.03
CA VAL A 126 -6.55 -3.01 -18.17
C VAL A 126 -5.90 -2.71 -16.81
N LEU A 127 -6.49 -1.81 -16.01
CA LEU A 127 -5.94 -1.50 -14.69
C LEU A 127 -6.05 -2.66 -13.69
N SER A 128 -7.01 -3.56 -13.88
CA SER A 128 -7.14 -4.78 -13.07
C SER A 128 -6.08 -5.81 -13.45
N GLU A 129 -5.80 -5.99 -14.73
CA GLU A 129 -4.71 -6.87 -15.18
C GLU A 129 -3.35 -6.36 -14.71
N TRP A 130 -3.14 -5.05 -14.71
CA TRP A 130 -1.94 -4.45 -14.10
C TRP A 130 -1.83 -4.78 -12.62
N PHE A 131 -2.92 -4.63 -11.86
CA PHE A 131 -2.96 -4.97 -10.44
C PHE A 131 -2.61 -6.45 -10.19
N ASP A 132 -3.24 -7.37 -10.93
CA ASP A 132 -2.99 -8.81 -10.81
C ASP A 132 -1.55 -9.18 -11.17
N TRP A 133 -1.01 -8.57 -12.24
CA TRP A 133 0.39 -8.75 -12.62
C TRP A 133 1.33 -8.26 -11.52
N ILE A 134 1.07 -7.09 -10.93
CA ILE A 134 1.89 -6.54 -9.85
C ILE A 134 1.94 -7.49 -8.66
N LEU A 135 0.79 -8.01 -8.20
CA LEU A 135 0.71 -8.93 -7.08
C LEU A 135 1.41 -10.27 -7.36
N LYS A 136 1.32 -10.75 -8.60
CA LYS A 136 1.99 -11.99 -9.02
C LYS A 136 3.50 -11.82 -9.11
N SER A 137 3.96 -10.70 -9.66
CA SER A 137 5.39 -10.43 -9.91
C SER A 137 6.14 -10.00 -8.66
N HIS A 138 5.48 -9.34 -7.72
CA HIS A 138 6.08 -8.85 -6.50
C HIS A 138 5.36 -9.54 -5.34
N ASN A 139 6.09 -10.37 -4.58
CA ASN A 139 5.61 -11.12 -3.40
C ASN A 139 5.18 -10.18 -2.25
N ILE A 140 4.17 -9.35 -2.53
CA ILE A 140 3.58 -8.36 -1.66
C ILE A 140 2.64 -9.15 -0.74
N LYS A 141 3.19 -9.62 0.38
CA LYS A 141 2.40 -10.19 1.47
C LYS A 141 1.90 -9.05 2.33
N VAL A 142 0.68 -8.59 2.09
CA VAL A 142 -0.04 -7.73 3.02
C VAL A 142 -0.80 -8.65 3.95
N VAL A 143 -0.55 -8.55 5.25
CA VAL A 143 -1.42 -9.18 6.25
C VAL A 143 -2.59 -8.22 6.42
N SER A 144 -3.76 -8.57 5.88
CA SER A 144 -4.99 -7.83 6.11
C SER A 144 -5.72 -8.43 7.31
N SER A 145 -6.40 -7.60 8.11
CA SER A 145 -7.21 -8.07 9.24
C SER A 145 -8.44 -8.89 8.83
N SER A 146 -8.68 -9.03 7.52
CA SER A 146 -9.73 -9.85 6.92
C SER A 146 -9.29 -11.26 6.53
N ASP A 147 -7.98 -11.56 6.56
CA ASP A 147 -7.46 -12.87 6.13
C ASP A 147 -7.73 -14.01 7.13
N ASP A 148 -8.36 -13.73 8.27
CA ASP A 148 -8.77 -14.73 9.27
C ASP A 148 -10.21 -15.27 9.05
N ALA A 149 -10.86 -14.92 7.92
CA ALA A 149 -12.24 -15.32 7.63
C ALA A 149 -12.40 -16.06 6.30
N TYR A 150 -11.54 -17.04 6.02
CA TYR A 150 -11.84 -18.10 5.04
C TYR A 150 -10.97 -19.35 5.28
N ASP A 151 -11.27 -20.09 6.35
CA ASP A 151 -10.83 -21.48 6.50
C ASP A 151 -12.04 -22.41 6.35
N ASP A 152 -12.57 -22.48 5.13
CA ASP A 152 -13.42 -23.58 4.70
C ASP A 152 -12.49 -24.69 4.19
N ASN A 153 -12.01 -25.57 5.08
CA ASN A 153 -11.67 -26.98 4.80
C ASN A 153 -11.32 -27.80 6.06
N VAL A 154 -12.18 -27.76 7.08
CA VAL A 154 -12.29 -28.85 8.07
C VAL A 154 -13.59 -29.62 7.85
N VAL A 155 -13.73 -30.24 6.67
CA VAL A 155 -14.58 -31.43 6.47
C VAL A 155 -13.95 -32.28 5.38
N ASN A 156 -13.07 -33.20 5.77
CA ASN A 156 -12.91 -34.56 5.22
C ASN A 156 -11.72 -35.23 5.92
N GLY A 157 -12.04 -35.90 7.02
CA GLY A 157 -11.19 -36.79 7.81
C GLY A 157 -12.07 -37.56 8.78
#